data_AF-A0A182QQU8-F1
#
_entry.id   AF-A0A182QQU8-F1
#
_cell.length_a   1.000
_cell.length_b   1.000
_cell.length_c   1.000
_cell.angle_alpha   90.00
_cell.angle_beta   90.00
_cell.angle_gamma   90.00
#
_symmetry.space_group_name_H-M   'P 1'
#
loop_
_entity.id
_entity.type
_entity.pdbx_description
1 polymer ?
#
loop_
_entity_poly.entity_id
_entity_poly.type
_entity_poly.pdbx_seq_one_letter_code
_entity_poly.pdbx_strand_id
1 'polypeptide(L)'
;MDSDDESFEEHDSGNVSSGDDDFAMDVDINNPRDRGQETDEYPYDVLTTDEIVQHMVDCIKDVNTVVEIPATITRILLNHFKWDKEKLMERYYDGDQDKLFKDAHVVNPFRKPSLALKPKIKKSRTEDCEICYSTFPPSMMTGLECGHRFCTQCWQEYLTTKIVEEGLGQSIACAAHGCDILVDDVTVMRLVQDSRVRLKYQHLITNSFVECNRLLRWCPSADCTYAIKVQYVDPRPVVCKCNHVFCFECGENWHDPVQCRLLKKWIKKCDDDSETSNWIAANTKECPKCNVTIEKDGGCNHMVCKNQNCKHDFCWVCLGSWEPHGSSWYNCNRYDEDEARAARDAQEKLRSTLARYLHYYNRYINHMQSLKFEHKLYAAVKEKMEEMQQHNMSWIEVQFLKKAVDILCQCRQTLMCTYVFAYYLKRNNQSLIFEENQKDLESATETLSEYLERDITSENLADIKQKVQDKYRYCEKRRKVLLDHVHEGYEKDWWEYTN
;
A
#
# COMPACT_ATOMS: atom_id res chain seq x y z
N MET A 1 62.46 21.20 -41.92
CA MET A 1 63.85 21.31 -41.48
C MET A 1 63.77 21.42 -39.96
N ASP A 2 63.32 20.36 -39.31
CA ASP A 2 64.14 19.17 -38.93
C ASP A 2 64.94 19.56 -37.67
N SER A 3 65.02 18.82 -36.58
CA SER A 3 64.51 17.51 -36.17
C SER A 3 64.83 17.37 -34.67
N ASP A 4 64.02 16.56 -33.98
CA ASP A 4 64.34 15.59 -32.92
C ASP A 4 65.51 15.81 -31.96
N ASP A 5 65.22 15.66 -30.66
CA ASP A 5 66.17 15.22 -29.64
C ASP A 5 65.49 14.15 -28.75
N GLU A 6 65.98 12.92 -28.88
CA GLU A 6 65.67 11.76 -28.02
C GLU A 6 66.83 11.57 -27.04
N SER A 7 66.54 11.17 -25.79
CA SER A 7 67.47 10.32 -25.03
C SER A 7 66.76 9.49 -23.95
N PHE A 8 66.75 8.18 -24.19
CA PHE A 8 66.52 7.07 -23.25
C PHE A 8 67.69 6.92 -22.28
N GLU A 9 67.45 6.51 -21.02
CA GLU A 9 68.34 5.58 -20.29
C GLU A 9 67.53 4.71 -19.30
N GLU A 10 67.52 3.40 -19.55
CA GLU A 10 67.29 2.34 -18.56
C GLU A 10 68.64 1.93 -17.96
N HIS A 11 68.73 1.72 -16.64
CA HIS A 11 69.49 0.58 -16.12
C HIS A 11 69.11 0.21 -14.68
N ASP A 12 68.62 -1.01 -14.54
CA ASP A 12 68.57 -1.81 -13.33
C ASP A 12 69.96 -2.38 -13.01
N SER A 13 70.33 -2.42 -11.73
CA SER A 13 71.12 -3.50 -11.11
C SER A 13 71.28 -3.24 -9.60
N GLY A 14 70.63 -4.09 -8.80
CA GLY A 14 70.63 -4.01 -7.35
C GLY A 14 71.90 -4.52 -6.66
N ASN A 15 71.85 -4.47 -5.33
CA ASN A 15 72.33 -5.45 -4.33
C ASN A 15 72.73 -4.70 -3.05
N VAL A 16 72.09 -4.98 -1.92
CA VAL A 16 72.78 -5.43 -0.70
C VAL A 16 71.77 -5.96 0.31
N SER A 17 72.17 -7.07 0.89
CA SER A 17 71.48 -7.97 1.79
C SER A 17 71.70 -7.63 3.26
N SER A 18 70.70 -7.97 4.08
CA SER A 18 70.78 -8.48 5.45
C SER A 18 71.17 -7.51 6.59
N GLY A 19 70.27 -7.48 7.58
CA GLY A 19 70.46 -6.86 8.88
C GLY A 19 69.16 -6.95 9.69
N ASP A 20 68.80 -8.18 10.08
CA ASP A 20 67.75 -8.47 11.06
C ASP A 20 68.10 -7.83 12.41
N ASP A 21 67.14 -7.12 13.02
CA ASP A 21 67.08 -7.01 14.47
C ASP A 21 65.61 -7.00 14.91
N ASP A 22 65.29 -8.04 15.69
CA ASP A 22 63.98 -8.42 16.18
C ASP A 22 63.36 -7.36 17.10
N PHE A 23 62.17 -6.86 16.73
CA PHE A 23 61.18 -6.39 17.68
C PHE A 23 59.87 -7.13 17.42
N ALA A 24 59.61 -8.14 18.25
CA ALA A 24 58.36 -8.89 18.29
C ALA A 24 57.18 -7.94 18.57
N MET A 25 56.28 -7.77 17.59
CA MET A 25 54.93 -7.28 17.82
C MET A 25 53.99 -8.48 17.94
N ASP A 26 53.44 -8.64 19.15
CA ASP A 26 52.33 -9.52 19.44
C ASP A 26 51.19 -9.33 18.45
N VAL A 27 50.71 -10.46 17.92
CA VAL A 27 49.50 -10.55 17.13
C VAL A 27 48.32 -10.45 18.10
N ASP A 28 47.71 -9.27 18.19
CA ASP A 28 46.43 -9.11 18.88
C ASP A 28 45.31 -8.96 17.85
N ILE A 29 44.56 -10.05 17.73
CA ILE A 29 43.32 -10.18 16.95
C ILE A 29 42.27 -9.30 17.62
N ASN A 30 42.00 -8.09 17.10
CA ASN A 30 40.82 -7.31 17.50
C ASN A 30 40.32 -6.35 16.39
N ASN A 31 39.29 -6.83 15.68
CA ASN A 31 38.06 -6.16 15.27
C ASN A 31 38.15 -4.76 14.58
N PRO A 32 37.96 -4.66 13.24
CA PRO A 32 37.74 -3.36 12.61
C PRO A 32 36.30 -2.90 12.90
N ARG A 33 36.15 -2.07 13.93
CA ARG A 33 35.00 -1.19 14.11
C ARG A 33 34.85 -0.30 12.87
N ASP A 34 33.98 -0.75 11.97
CA ASP A 34 32.81 0.00 11.53
C ASP A 34 33.00 1.52 11.51
N ARG A 35 33.49 2.05 10.39
CA ARG A 35 33.11 3.40 9.97
C ARG A 35 31.69 3.30 9.43
N GLY A 36 30.73 3.21 10.35
CA GLY A 36 29.32 3.25 10.04
C GLY A 36 29.04 4.52 9.26
N GLN A 37 28.39 4.37 8.11
CA GLN A 37 27.43 5.37 7.68
C GLN A 37 26.52 5.62 8.87
N GLU A 38 26.45 6.86 9.36
CA GLU A 38 25.34 7.29 10.21
C GLU A 38 24.08 7.12 9.36
N THR A 39 23.52 5.91 9.36
CA THR A 39 22.15 5.70 8.93
C THR A 39 21.32 6.52 9.89
N ASP A 40 20.63 7.53 9.37
CA ASP A 40 19.45 8.12 10.01
C ASP A 40 18.55 6.97 10.47
N GLU A 41 18.77 6.48 11.69
CA GLU A 41 18.04 5.36 12.22
C GLU A 41 16.65 5.91 12.52
N TYR A 42 15.65 5.45 11.77
CA TYR A 42 14.26 5.78 11.99
C TYR A 42 13.68 4.71 12.93
N PRO A 43 13.71 4.90 14.26
CA PRO A 43 13.32 3.86 15.20
C PRO A 43 11.82 3.62 15.15
N TYR A 44 11.44 2.36 14.98
CA TYR A 44 10.05 1.91 15.03
C TYR A 44 9.92 0.52 15.67
N ASP A 45 8.77 0.28 16.29
CA ASP A 45 8.41 -1.01 16.90
C ASP A 45 7.29 -1.68 16.11
N VAL A 46 7.33 -3.02 16.00
CA VAL A 46 6.23 -3.81 15.40
C VAL A 46 5.44 -4.50 16.49
N LEU A 47 4.24 -3.96 16.76
CA LEU A 47 3.32 -4.42 17.79
C LEU A 47 2.33 -5.46 17.25
N THR A 48 2.09 -6.47 18.05
CA THR A 48 1.01 -7.45 17.89
C THR A 48 -0.34 -6.84 18.25
N THR A 49 -1.42 -7.45 17.77
CA THR A 49 -2.78 -7.02 18.12
C THR A 49 -3.01 -7.09 19.63
N ASP A 50 -2.46 -8.09 20.31
CA ASP A 50 -2.56 -8.24 21.76
C ASP A 50 -1.86 -7.09 22.52
N GLU A 51 -0.67 -6.67 22.08
CA GLU A 51 0.04 -5.52 22.66
C GLU A 51 -0.75 -4.22 22.47
N ILE A 52 -1.38 -4.04 21.30
CA ILE A 52 -2.23 -2.87 21.03
C ILE A 52 -3.49 -2.90 21.91
N VAL A 53 -4.13 -4.07 22.06
CA VAL A 53 -5.25 -4.25 22.97
C VAL A 53 -4.83 -3.91 24.40
N GLN A 54 -3.65 -4.34 24.83
CA GLN A 54 -3.14 -4.02 26.17
C GLN A 54 -2.95 -2.50 26.37
N HIS A 55 -2.32 -1.82 25.42
CA HIS A 55 -2.19 -0.35 25.45
C HIS A 55 -3.55 0.36 25.46
N MET A 56 -4.51 -0.14 24.68
CA MET A 56 -5.87 0.39 24.65
C MET A 56 -6.57 0.18 26.00
N VAL A 57 -6.47 -1.02 26.58
CA VAL A 57 -7.05 -1.37 27.88
C VAL A 57 -6.45 -0.52 29.00
N ASP A 58 -5.15 -0.27 28.99
CA ASP A 58 -4.51 0.57 30.00
C ASP A 58 -4.94 2.04 29.86
N CYS A 59 -5.09 2.54 28.63
CA CYS A 59 -5.68 3.85 28.36
C CYS A 59 -7.14 3.94 28.87
N ILE A 60 -7.93 2.88 28.67
CA ILE A 60 -9.30 2.79 29.19
C ILE A 60 -9.29 2.79 30.72
N LYS A 61 -8.42 2.01 31.36
CA LYS A 61 -8.30 1.97 32.83
C LYS A 61 -7.96 3.33 33.40
N ASP A 62 -7.01 4.05 32.81
CA ASP A 62 -6.64 5.41 33.24
C ASP A 62 -7.85 6.33 33.29
N VAL A 63 -8.64 6.34 32.21
CA VAL A 63 -9.88 7.13 32.13
C VAL A 63 -10.91 6.62 33.13
N ASN A 64 -11.01 5.30 33.29
CA ASN A 64 -11.98 4.66 34.16
C ASN A 64 -11.70 4.85 35.66
N THR A 65 -10.49 5.26 36.06
CA THR A 65 -10.20 5.69 37.44
C THR A 65 -11.03 6.90 37.88
N VAL A 66 -11.58 7.64 36.90
CA VAL A 66 -12.31 8.89 37.12
C VAL A 66 -13.81 8.72 36.84
N VAL A 67 -14.18 8.05 35.73
CA VAL A 67 -15.59 7.94 35.29
C VAL A 67 -16.35 6.75 35.89
N GLU A 68 -15.67 5.73 36.40
CA GLU A 68 -16.26 4.53 37.06
C GLU A 68 -17.42 3.85 36.30
N ILE A 69 -17.29 3.65 34.97
CA ILE A 69 -18.30 2.96 34.14
C ILE A 69 -17.74 1.63 33.57
N PRO A 70 -18.59 0.75 33.01
CA PRO A 70 -18.10 -0.48 32.36
C PRO A 70 -17.08 -0.20 31.25
N ALA A 71 -15.98 -0.97 31.20
CA ALA A 71 -14.87 -0.72 30.29
C ALA A 71 -15.27 -0.66 28.81
N THR A 72 -16.22 -1.50 28.39
CA THR A 72 -16.78 -1.49 27.03
C THR A 72 -17.45 -0.17 26.70
N ILE A 73 -18.15 0.44 27.66
CA ILE A 73 -18.80 1.74 27.50
C ILE A 73 -17.75 2.84 27.43
N THR A 74 -16.74 2.82 28.30
CA THR A 74 -15.60 3.76 28.27
C THR A 74 -14.88 3.71 26.92
N ARG A 75 -14.65 2.51 26.36
CA ARG A 75 -14.06 2.33 25.02
C ARG A 75 -14.90 3.01 23.94
N ILE A 76 -16.22 2.84 23.95
CA ILE A 76 -17.11 3.42 22.94
C ILE A 76 -17.18 4.94 23.08
N LEU A 77 -17.21 5.46 24.30
CA LEU A 77 -17.12 6.90 24.55
C LEU A 77 -15.79 7.47 24.05
N LEU A 78 -14.66 6.85 24.42
CA LEU A 78 -13.35 7.28 23.92
C LEU A 78 -13.28 7.27 22.40
N ASN A 79 -13.82 6.23 21.77
CA ASN A 79 -13.93 6.15 20.33
C ASN A 79 -14.77 7.29 19.72
N HIS A 80 -15.92 7.63 20.31
CA HIS A 80 -16.74 8.77 19.88
C HIS A 80 -15.98 10.10 19.93
N PHE A 81 -15.10 10.28 20.92
CA PHE A 81 -14.22 11.45 21.04
C PHE A 81 -12.86 11.28 20.34
N LYS A 82 -12.69 10.30 19.45
CA LYS A 82 -11.42 10.04 18.75
C LYS A 82 -10.22 9.88 19.68
N TRP A 83 -10.44 9.24 20.83
CA TRP A 83 -9.45 8.99 21.88
C TRP A 83 -8.86 10.25 22.52
N ASP A 84 -9.53 11.40 22.38
CA ASP A 84 -9.21 12.62 23.10
C ASP A 84 -9.74 12.56 24.54
N LYS A 85 -8.83 12.26 25.48
CA LYS A 85 -9.15 12.12 26.90
C LYS A 85 -9.72 13.41 27.50
N GLU A 86 -9.19 14.57 27.10
CA GLU A 86 -9.57 15.86 27.67
C GLU A 86 -11.00 16.23 27.27
N LYS A 87 -11.34 16.09 25.98
CA LYS A 87 -12.71 16.35 25.49
C LYS A 87 -13.75 15.44 26.11
N LEU A 88 -13.41 14.17 26.34
CA LEU A 88 -14.31 13.24 27.02
C LEU A 88 -14.58 13.71 28.45
N MET A 89 -13.54 14.09 29.20
CA MET A 89 -13.68 14.56 30.58
C MET A 89 -14.48 15.86 30.68
N GLU A 90 -14.22 16.83 29.81
CA GLU A 90 -14.97 18.09 29.74
C GLU A 90 -16.47 17.80 29.53
N ARG A 91 -16.81 16.96 28.53
CA ARG A 91 -18.21 16.62 28.24
C ARG A 91 -18.87 15.76 29.31
N TYR A 92 -18.11 14.93 30.02
CA TYR A 92 -18.64 14.05 31.07
C TYR A 92 -18.99 14.82 32.34
N TYR A 93 -18.22 15.87 32.68
CA TYR A 93 -18.44 16.69 33.88
C TYR A 93 -19.30 17.93 33.63
N ASP A 94 -19.16 18.58 32.48
CA ASP A 94 -19.88 19.83 32.18
C ASP A 94 -21.18 19.60 31.39
N GLY A 95 -21.37 18.39 30.84
CA GLY A 95 -22.49 18.03 29.99
C GLY A 95 -23.60 17.22 30.67
N ASP A 96 -24.72 17.08 29.96
CA ASP A 96 -25.78 16.12 30.32
C ASP A 96 -25.32 14.70 29.96
N GLN A 97 -25.07 13.87 30.97
CA GLN A 97 -24.64 12.49 30.80
C GLN A 97 -25.64 11.65 29.99
N ASP A 98 -26.95 11.86 30.16
CA ASP A 98 -27.95 11.12 29.38
C ASP A 98 -27.88 11.47 27.89
N LYS A 99 -27.56 12.72 27.57
CA LYS A 99 -27.32 13.16 26.19
C LYS A 99 -26.01 12.60 25.65
N LEU A 100 -24.94 12.58 26.44
CA LEU A 100 -23.65 11.97 26.08
C LEU A 100 -23.79 10.50 25.69
N PHE A 101 -24.44 9.70 26.52
CA PHE A 101 -24.67 8.28 26.25
C PHE A 101 -25.57 8.07 25.04
N LYS A 102 -26.60 8.91 24.88
CA LYS A 102 -27.49 8.85 23.71
C LYS A 102 -26.79 9.22 22.41
N ASP A 103 -25.97 10.26 22.41
CA ASP A 103 -25.21 10.70 21.23
C ASP A 103 -24.16 9.63 20.83
N ALA A 104 -23.56 8.96 21.82
CA ALA A 104 -22.66 7.81 21.62
C ALA A 104 -23.39 6.49 21.31
N HIS A 105 -24.73 6.48 21.27
CA HIS A 105 -25.57 5.29 21.06
C HIS A 105 -25.31 4.16 22.07
N VAL A 106 -25.01 4.53 23.33
CA VAL A 106 -24.78 3.58 24.41
C VAL A 106 -25.89 3.68 25.46
N VAL A 107 -26.32 2.54 26.00
CA VAL A 107 -27.27 2.52 27.12
C VAL A 107 -26.56 3.04 28.37
N ASN A 108 -27.15 4.06 29.01
CA ASN A 108 -26.60 4.63 30.23
C ASN A 108 -26.52 3.54 31.34
N PRO A 109 -25.31 3.17 31.82
CA PRO A 109 -25.14 2.11 32.81
C PRO A 109 -25.73 2.44 34.18
N PHE A 110 -25.96 3.73 34.48
CA PHE A 110 -26.60 4.17 35.72
C PHE A 110 -28.12 4.01 35.70
N ARG A 111 -28.73 3.79 34.52
CA ARG A 111 -30.14 3.41 34.44
C ARG A 111 -30.26 1.92 34.71
N LYS A 112 -30.69 1.56 35.93
CA LYS A 112 -31.09 0.18 36.24
C LYS A 112 -32.07 -0.29 35.16
N PRO A 113 -31.86 -1.46 34.52
CA PRO A 113 -32.88 -2.05 33.69
C PRO A 113 -34.14 -2.15 34.54
N SER A 114 -35.24 -1.55 34.08
CA SER A 114 -36.55 -1.80 34.67
C SER A 114 -36.74 -3.30 34.64
N LEU A 115 -36.65 -3.95 35.80
CA LEU A 115 -36.66 -5.39 35.98
C LEU A 115 -37.84 -5.98 35.20
N ALA A 116 -37.59 -6.49 34.00
CA ALA A 116 -38.42 -7.52 33.42
C ALA A 116 -38.33 -8.69 34.41
N LEU A 117 -39.45 -8.89 35.11
CA LEU A 117 -39.78 -9.99 36.01
C LEU A 117 -38.67 -11.03 36.14
N LYS A 118 -37.89 -10.98 37.23
CA LYS A 118 -37.00 -12.08 37.61
C LYS A 118 -37.80 -13.38 37.49
N PRO A 119 -37.48 -14.29 36.55
CA PRO A 119 -38.05 -15.62 36.61
C PRO A 119 -37.56 -16.18 37.94
N LYS A 120 -38.49 -16.60 38.80
CA LYS A 120 -38.14 -17.41 39.97
C LYS A 120 -37.26 -18.54 39.45
N ILE A 121 -35.99 -18.55 39.82
CA ILE A 121 -35.07 -19.64 39.49
C ILE A 121 -35.65 -20.89 40.16
N LYS A 122 -36.50 -21.61 39.43
CA LYS A 122 -36.77 -23.01 39.72
C LYS A 122 -35.40 -23.67 39.56
N LYS A 123 -34.96 -24.44 40.56
CA LYS A 123 -33.80 -25.33 40.44
C LYS A 123 -34.14 -26.43 39.41
N SER A 124 -34.28 -26.05 38.16
CA SER A 124 -34.33 -26.95 37.02
C SER A 124 -32.91 -27.40 36.75
N ARG A 125 -32.72 -28.69 36.49
CA ARG A 125 -31.39 -29.21 36.11
C ARG A 125 -30.99 -28.78 34.69
N THR A 126 -31.93 -28.23 33.93
CA THR A 126 -31.77 -27.85 32.52
C THR A 126 -32.58 -26.60 32.17
N GLU A 127 -32.12 -25.85 31.17
CA GLU A 127 -32.71 -24.63 30.62
C GLU A 127 -32.84 -24.77 29.11
N ASP A 128 -33.88 -24.19 28.52
CA ASP A 128 -34.10 -24.22 27.07
C ASP A 128 -33.49 -22.98 26.42
N CYS A 129 -32.79 -23.17 25.30
CA CYS A 129 -32.24 -22.06 24.51
C CYS A 129 -33.30 -21.53 23.54
N GLU A 130 -33.59 -20.22 23.57
CA GLU A 130 -34.61 -19.61 22.70
C GLU A 130 -34.17 -19.45 21.23
N ILE A 131 -32.90 -19.69 20.91
CA ILE A 131 -32.36 -19.60 19.53
C ILE A 131 -32.47 -20.94 18.81
N CYS A 132 -31.98 -22.03 19.43
CA CYS A 132 -31.98 -23.36 18.83
C CYS A 132 -33.04 -24.31 19.39
N TYR A 133 -33.87 -23.84 20.34
CA TYR A 133 -34.95 -24.60 20.99
C TYR A 133 -34.52 -25.92 21.63
N SER A 134 -33.24 -26.06 21.96
CA SER A 134 -32.66 -27.26 22.58
C SER A 134 -32.42 -27.04 24.08
N THR A 135 -32.50 -28.12 24.86
CA THR A 135 -32.37 -28.12 26.32
C THR A 135 -30.94 -28.39 26.76
N PHE A 136 -30.36 -27.49 27.56
CA PHE A 136 -28.97 -27.57 28.02
C PHE A 136 -28.85 -27.46 29.55
N PRO A 137 -27.77 -27.98 30.16
CA PRO A 137 -27.44 -27.66 31.54
C PRO A 137 -27.13 -26.16 31.72
N PRO A 138 -27.38 -25.58 32.91
CA PRO A 138 -27.06 -24.18 33.21
C PRO A 138 -25.59 -23.80 32.98
N SER A 139 -24.65 -24.76 33.02
CA SER A 139 -23.23 -24.56 32.75
C SER A 139 -22.91 -24.25 31.29
N MET A 140 -23.79 -24.63 30.36
CA MET A 140 -23.65 -24.37 28.92
C MET A 140 -24.48 -23.16 28.46
N MET A 141 -25.09 -22.43 29.41
CA MET A 141 -25.93 -21.27 29.13
C MET A 141 -25.22 -20.01 29.62
N THR A 142 -24.94 -19.07 28.72
CA THR A 142 -24.31 -17.78 29.06
C THR A 142 -25.35 -16.68 28.97
N GLY A 143 -25.38 -15.81 29.98
CA GLY A 143 -26.26 -14.65 30.04
C GLY A 143 -25.51 -13.33 30.16
N LEU A 144 -26.17 -12.26 29.71
CA LEU A 144 -25.72 -10.88 29.90
C LEU A 144 -26.52 -10.20 31.02
N GLU A 145 -26.20 -8.94 31.30
CA GLU A 145 -26.88 -8.12 32.32
C GLU A 145 -28.38 -7.89 32.04
N CYS A 146 -28.82 -8.03 30.77
CA CYS A 146 -30.25 -8.01 30.41
C CYS A 146 -31.02 -9.23 30.95
N GLY A 147 -30.34 -10.27 31.42
CA GLY A 147 -30.97 -11.52 31.89
C GLY A 147 -31.29 -12.53 30.79
N HIS A 148 -31.13 -12.18 29.51
CA HIS A 148 -31.25 -13.13 28.40
C HIS A 148 -30.11 -14.14 28.44
N ARG A 149 -30.43 -15.44 28.33
CA ARG A 149 -29.47 -16.54 28.34
C ARG A 149 -29.64 -17.40 27.10
N PHE A 150 -28.53 -17.72 26.47
CA PHE A 150 -28.48 -18.61 25.31
C PHE A 150 -27.38 -19.65 25.49
N CYS A 151 -27.48 -20.77 24.77
CA CYS A 151 -26.45 -21.78 24.84
C CYS A 151 -25.13 -21.25 24.24
N THR A 152 -24.00 -21.76 24.73
CA THR A 152 -22.67 -21.33 24.28
C THR A 152 -22.49 -21.47 22.77
N GLN A 153 -23.09 -22.48 22.15
CA GLN A 153 -23.01 -22.69 20.71
C GLN A 153 -23.71 -21.57 19.92
N CYS A 154 -24.94 -21.20 20.29
CA CYS A 154 -25.64 -20.11 19.61
C CYS A 154 -24.93 -18.77 19.80
N TRP A 155 -24.32 -18.53 20.97
CA TRP A 155 -23.47 -17.37 21.17
C TRP A 155 -22.25 -17.37 20.25
N GLN A 156 -21.58 -18.52 20.11
CA GLN A 156 -20.42 -18.66 19.24
C GLN A 156 -20.76 -18.38 17.77
N GLU A 157 -21.84 -18.98 17.27
CA GLU A 157 -22.32 -18.75 15.91
C GLU A 157 -22.71 -17.28 15.70
N TYR A 158 -23.52 -16.71 16.61
CA TYR A 158 -23.93 -15.31 16.55
C TYR A 158 -22.74 -14.35 16.51
N LEU A 159 -21.80 -14.49 17.46
CA LEU A 159 -20.62 -13.62 17.52
C LEU A 159 -19.74 -13.78 16.28
N THR A 160 -19.52 -15.02 15.81
CA THR A 160 -18.71 -15.29 14.63
C THR A 160 -19.30 -14.63 13.38
N THR A 161 -20.61 -14.78 13.16
CA THR A 161 -21.30 -14.13 12.04
C THR A 161 -21.22 -12.60 12.12
N LYS A 162 -21.47 -12.01 13.31
CA LYS A 162 -21.37 -10.55 13.51
C LYS A 162 -19.96 -10.00 13.27
N ILE A 163 -18.93 -10.75 13.68
CA ILE A 163 -17.52 -10.32 13.56
C ILE A 163 -17.01 -10.51 12.12
N VAL A 164 -17.28 -11.65 11.51
CA VAL A 164 -16.67 -12.05 10.23
C VAL A 164 -17.46 -11.54 9.03
N GLU A 165 -18.79 -11.72 9.03
CA GLU A 165 -19.63 -11.38 7.88
C GLU A 165 -20.05 -9.91 7.91
N GLU A 166 -20.49 -9.41 9.07
CA GLU A 166 -20.95 -8.02 9.21
C GLU A 166 -19.82 -7.02 9.56
N GLY A 167 -18.64 -7.51 9.98
CA GLY A 167 -17.50 -6.66 10.34
C GLY A 167 -17.74 -5.79 11.57
N LEU A 168 -18.70 -6.14 12.43
CA LEU A 168 -19.07 -5.36 13.61
C LEU A 168 -18.20 -5.75 14.80
N GLY A 169 -17.19 -4.94 15.13
CA GLY A 169 -16.40 -5.12 16.36
C GLY A 169 -16.85 -4.25 17.53
N GLN A 170 -17.24 -3.00 17.27
CA GLN A 170 -17.34 -2.01 18.35
C GLN A 170 -18.66 -2.03 19.12
N SER A 171 -19.75 -2.51 18.50
CA SER A 171 -21.13 -2.38 19.01
C SER A 171 -21.95 -3.67 18.80
N ILE A 172 -21.45 -4.81 19.29
CA ILE A 172 -22.20 -6.07 19.23
C ILE A 172 -23.26 -6.06 20.35
N ALA A 173 -24.54 -6.06 19.97
CA ALA A 173 -25.67 -6.12 20.90
C ALA A 173 -26.01 -7.55 21.32
N CYS A 174 -26.93 -7.69 22.27
CA CYS A 174 -27.46 -8.97 22.71
C CYS A 174 -28.20 -9.68 21.56
N ALA A 175 -28.11 -11.01 21.49
CA ALA A 175 -28.80 -11.80 20.47
C ALA A 175 -30.35 -11.84 20.64
N ALA A 176 -30.89 -11.30 21.73
CA ALA A 176 -32.32 -11.19 21.94
C ALA A 176 -32.95 -10.10 21.07
N HIS A 177 -34.15 -10.37 20.54
CA HIS A 177 -34.88 -9.42 19.70
C HIS A 177 -35.22 -8.13 20.47
N GLY A 178 -34.78 -6.98 19.95
CA GLY A 178 -35.05 -5.65 20.54
C GLY A 178 -34.25 -5.33 21.80
N CYS A 179 -33.14 -6.03 22.04
CA CYS A 179 -32.25 -5.80 23.18
C CYS A 179 -30.93 -5.13 22.73
N ASP A 180 -30.78 -3.84 23.04
CA ASP A 180 -29.61 -3.05 22.64
C ASP A 180 -28.45 -3.08 23.67
N ILE A 181 -28.52 -3.99 24.66
CA ILE A 181 -27.42 -4.14 25.63
C ILE A 181 -26.22 -4.76 24.92
N LEU A 182 -25.08 -4.08 25.01
CA LEU A 182 -23.83 -4.50 24.37
C LEU A 182 -23.19 -5.68 25.10
N VAL A 183 -22.61 -6.59 24.32
CA VAL A 183 -21.77 -7.67 24.82
C VAL A 183 -20.42 -7.08 25.21
N ASP A 184 -19.95 -7.36 26.43
CA ASP A 184 -18.64 -6.87 26.87
C ASP A 184 -17.48 -7.63 26.21
N ASP A 185 -16.36 -6.93 26.01
CA ASP A 185 -15.20 -7.46 25.28
C ASP A 185 -14.65 -8.75 25.95
N VAL A 186 -14.74 -8.87 27.28
CA VAL A 186 -14.30 -10.06 28.04
C VAL A 186 -15.19 -11.26 27.75
N THR A 187 -16.51 -11.06 27.69
CA THR A 187 -17.47 -12.10 27.31
C THR A 187 -17.28 -12.56 25.88
N VAL A 188 -17.02 -11.65 24.92
CA VAL A 188 -16.70 -12.03 23.53
C VAL A 188 -15.45 -12.90 23.48
N MET A 189 -14.37 -12.47 24.14
CA MET A 189 -13.08 -13.19 24.15
C MET A 189 -13.14 -14.55 24.87
N ARG A 190 -14.09 -14.73 25.80
CA ARG A 190 -14.35 -16.01 26.47
C ARG A 190 -15.16 -16.97 25.61
N LEU A 191 -16.15 -16.46 24.87
CA LEU A 191 -17.09 -17.29 24.11
C LEU A 191 -16.53 -17.72 22.76
N VAL A 192 -15.84 -16.83 22.06
CA VAL A 192 -15.23 -17.12 20.76
C VAL A 192 -13.95 -17.93 20.98
N GLN A 193 -13.92 -19.16 20.47
CA GLN A 193 -12.77 -20.07 20.61
C GLN A 193 -11.84 -20.07 19.40
N ASP A 194 -12.35 -19.81 18.18
CA ASP A 194 -11.50 -19.75 16.98
C ASP A 194 -10.56 -18.54 17.06
N SER A 195 -9.25 -18.83 17.05
CA SER A 195 -8.18 -17.84 17.13
C SER A 195 -8.29 -16.76 16.04
N ARG A 196 -8.71 -17.14 14.82
CA ARG A 196 -8.84 -16.19 13.69
C ARG A 196 -9.95 -15.18 13.94
N VAL A 197 -11.08 -15.63 14.49
CA VAL A 197 -12.22 -14.76 14.81
C VAL A 197 -11.86 -13.84 15.98
N ARG A 198 -11.17 -14.36 17.01
CA ARG A 198 -10.66 -13.55 18.13
C ARG A 198 -9.73 -12.45 17.65
N LEU A 199 -8.75 -12.79 16.80
CA LEU A 199 -7.80 -11.84 16.25
C LEU A 199 -8.50 -10.76 15.41
N LYS A 200 -9.49 -11.16 14.59
CA LYS A 200 -10.29 -10.22 13.80
C LYS A 200 -11.09 -9.28 14.70
N TYR A 201 -11.73 -9.79 15.74
CA TYR A 201 -12.46 -8.98 16.71
C TYR A 201 -11.55 -7.97 17.42
N GLN A 202 -10.40 -8.42 17.93
CA GLN A 202 -9.40 -7.56 18.56
C GLN A 202 -8.93 -6.45 17.62
N HIS A 203 -8.67 -6.77 16.35
CA HIS A 203 -8.32 -5.78 15.34
C HIS A 203 -9.45 -4.77 15.10
N LEU A 204 -10.72 -5.21 15.02
CA LEU A 204 -11.86 -4.31 14.82
C LEU A 204 -12.09 -3.34 16.00
N ILE A 205 -11.97 -3.82 17.24
CA ILE A 205 -12.15 -2.95 18.42
C ILE A 205 -11.00 -1.96 18.61
N THR A 206 -9.78 -2.33 18.18
CA THR A 206 -8.58 -1.48 18.26
C THR A 206 -8.39 -0.59 17.05
N ASN A 207 -9.14 -0.77 15.96
CA ASN A 207 -8.90 -0.04 14.72
C ASN A 207 -8.97 1.48 14.92
N SER A 208 -10.01 1.97 15.60
CA SER A 208 -10.14 3.39 15.92
C SER A 208 -9.01 3.91 16.82
N PHE A 209 -8.55 3.10 17.78
CA PHE A 209 -7.44 3.47 18.66
C PHE A 209 -6.16 3.72 17.86
N VAL A 210 -5.90 2.89 16.86
CA VAL A 210 -4.75 3.03 15.96
C VAL A 210 -4.95 4.20 14.99
N GLU A 211 -6.10 4.31 14.33
CA GLU A 211 -6.36 5.39 13.35
C GLU A 211 -6.34 6.79 13.97
N CYS A 212 -6.77 6.92 15.23
CA CYS A 212 -6.73 8.21 15.94
C CYS A 212 -5.34 8.55 16.48
N ASN A 213 -4.42 7.58 16.55
CA ASN A 213 -3.07 7.81 17.03
C ASN A 213 -2.10 7.98 15.86
N ARG A 214 -1.63 9.22 15.66
CA ARG A 214 -0.66 9.55 14.58
C ARG A 214 0.63 8.73 14.60
N LEU A 215 1.01 8.18 15.76
CA LEU A 215 2.24 7.39 15.94
C LEU A 215 2.03 5.89 15.72
N LEU A 216 0.80 5.45 15.46
CA LEU A 216 0.46 4.06 15.18
C LEU A 216 -0.11 3.93 13.76
N ARG A 217 0.22 2.83 13.08
CA ARG A 217 -0.42 2.48 11.81
C ARG A 217 -0.47 0.97 11.60
N TRP A 218 -1.59 0.47 11.11
CA TRP A 218 -1.71 -0.93 10.71
C TRP A 218 -0.84 -1.26 9.50
N CYS A 219 -0.33 -2.49 9.46
CA CYS A 219 0.24 -3.04 8.25
C CYS A 219 -0.86 -3.14 7.16
N PRO A 220 -0.63 -2.63 5.93
CA PRO A 220 -1.61 -2.69 4.84
C PRO A 220 -1.70 -4.09 4.18
N SER A 221 -0.81 -5.02 4.53
CA SER A 221 -0.83 -6.38 3.99
C SER A 221 -2.11 -7.13 4.39
N ALA A 222 -2.74 -7.80 3.42
CA ALA A 222 -3.92 -8.62 3.67
C ALA A 222 -3.64 -9.69 4.74
N ASP A 223 -4.62 -9.93 5.60
CA ASP A 223 -4.54 -10.88 6.73
C ASP A 223 -3.47 -10.58 7.79
N CYS A 224 -2.78 -9.44 7.68
CA CYS A 224 -1.82 -8.98 8.68
C CYS A 224 -2.53 -8.10 9.72
N THR A 225 -2.34 -8.39 11.00
CA THR A 225 -2.93 -7.63 12.11
C THR A 225 -1.87 -6.97 13.01
N TYR A 226 -0.63 -6.83 12.52
CA TYR A 226 0.42 -6.08 13.19
C TYR A 226 0.24 -4.58 12.95
N ALA A 227 0.64 -3.76 13.93
CA ALA A 227 0.78 -2.32 13.75
C ALA A 227 2.22 -1.87 13.99
N ILE A 228 2.61 -0.78 13.35
CA ILE A 228 3.89 -0.13 13.52
C ILE A 228 3.70 1.06 14.45
N LYS A 229 4.61 1.20 15.42
CA LYS A 229 4.71 2.36 16.31
C LYS A 229 5.99 3.12 16.01
N VAL A 230 5.89 4.43 15.83
CA VAL A 230 7.04 5.31 15.56
C VAL A 230 7.17 6.38 16.64
N GLN A 231 8.35 7.00 16.76
CA GLN A 231 8.56 8.12 17.68
C GLN A 231 8.03 9.44 17.11
N TYR A 232 8.17 9.63 15.81
CA TYR A 232 7.68 10.79 15.05
C TYR A 232 7.22 10.32 13.67
N VAL A 233 6.32 11.07 13.03
CA VAL A 233 5.78 10.74 11.71
C VAL A 233 6.71 11.27 10.64
N ASP A 234 7.21 10.39 9.77
CA ASP A 234 8.07 10.72 8.63
C ASP A 234 7.75 9.77 7.45
N PRO A 235 7.85 10.19 6.17
CA PRO A 235 7.70 9.31 5.00
C PRO A 235 8.90 8.35 4.81
N ARG A 236 9.18 7.54 5.83
CA ARG A 236 10.25 6.53 5.83
C ARG A 236 9.68 5.12 5.60
N PRO A 237 10.47 4.19 5.04
CA PRO A 237 10.06 2.80 4.92
C PRO A 237 10.03 2.15 6.30
N VAL A 238 8.98 1.39 6.58
CA VAL A 238 8.89 0.52 7.76
C VAL A 238 8.68 -0.91 7.32
N VAL A 239 9.36 -1.84 7.98
CA VAL A 239 9.27 -3.28 7.70
C VAL A 239 8.43 -3.95 8.78
N CYS A 240 7.30 -4.53 8.36
CA CYS A 240 6.47 -5.32 9.26
C CYS A 240 7.09 -6.72 9.50
N LYS A 241 6.69 -7.38 10.60
CA LYS A 241 7.03 -8.79 10.89
C LYS A 241 6.54 -9.77 9.81
N CYS A 242 5.56 -9.39 8.99
CA CYS A 242 5.16 -10.16 7.80
C CYS A 242 6.05 -9.92 6.57
N ASN A 243 7.17 -9.20 6.70
CA ASN A 243 8.09 -8.76 5.66
C ASN A 243 7.51 -7.76 4.65
N HIS A 244 6.31 -7.23 4.89
CA HIS A 244 5.74 -6.18 4.06
C HIS A 244 6.41 -4.83 4.37
N VAL A 245 6.83 -4.12 3.31
CA VAL A 245 7.50 -2.82 3.40
C VAL A 245 6.59 -1.74 2.85
N PHE A 246 6.25 -0.76 3.68
CA PHE A 246 5.31 0.30 3.32
C PHE A 246 5.77 1.65 3.88
N CYS A 247 5.23 2.73 3.36
CA CYS A 247 5.49 4.07 3.85
C CYS A 247 4.62 4.36 5.08
N PHE A 248 5.24 4.77 6.19
CA PHE A 248 4.51 5.05 7.42
C PHE A 248 3.54 6.24 7.30
N GLU A 249 3.89 7.28 6.54
CA GLU A 249 3.04 8.48 6.41
C GLU A 249 1.77 8.21 5.59
N CYS A 250 1.91 7.60 4.41
CA CYS A 250 0.78 7.43 3.49
C CYS A 250 0.06 6.09 3.64
N GLY A 251 0.73 5.04 4.14
CA GLY A 251 0.19 3.68 4.24
C GLY A 251 0.26 2.85 2.96
N GLU A 252 0.74 3.43 1.86
CA GLU A 252 0.96 2.70 0.59
C GLU A 252 2.27 1.92 0.63
N ASN A 253 2.42 0.96 -0.29
CA ASN A 253 3.70 0.27 -0.54
C ASN A 253 4.84 1.29 -0.65
N TRP A 254 6.05 0.90 -0.19
CA TRP A 254 7.20 1.78 -0.27
C TRP A 254 7.42 2.25 -1.71
N HIS A 255 7.53 3.57 -1.88
CA HIS A 255 7.33 4.22 -3.18
C HIS A 255 8.46 5.20 -3.54
N ASP A 256 9.69 4.85 -3.18
CA ASP A 256 10.88 5.55 -3.68
C ASP A 256 10.93 5.45 -5.22
N PRO A 257 11.12 6.55 -5.99
CA PRO A 257 11.50 7.90 -5.55
C PRO A 257 10.38 8.93 -5.44
N VAL A 258 9.11 8.55 -5.61
CA VAL A 258 8.00 9.50 -5.65
C VAL A 258 7.57 9.94 -4.24
N GLN A 259 7.27 11.22 -4.05
CA GLN A 259 6.69 11.72 -2.79
C GLN A 259 5.25 11.23 -2.58
N CYS A 260 4.85 11.01 -1.32
CA CYS A 260 3.51 10.53 -0.95
C CYS A 260 2.38 11.33 -1.61
N ARG A 261 2.52 12.67 -1.70
CA ARG A 261 1.52 13.56 -2.30
C ARG A 261 1.28 13.26 -3.77
N LEU A 262 2.35 13.01 -4.53
CA LEU A 262 2.28 12.75 -5.97
C LEU A 262 1.73 11.35 -6.23
N LEU A 263 2.12 10.36 -5.43
CA LEU A 263 1.55 9.01 -5.51
C LEU A 263 0.04 9.02 -5.25
N LYS A 264 -0.43 9.70 -4.19
CA LYS A 264 -1.86 9.83 -3.89
C LYS A 264 -2.64 10.48 -5.04
N LYS A 265 -2.06 11.51 -5.67
CA LYS A 265 -2.65 12.14 -6.87
C LYS A 265 -2.74 11.15 -8.03
N TRP A 266 -1.70 10.36 -8.25
CA TRP A 266 -1.65 9.36 -9.32
C TRP A 266 -2.70 8.26 -9.12
N ILE A 267 -2.76 7.66 -7.93
CA ILE A 267 -3.73 6.61 -7.60
C ILE A 267 -5.14 7.12 -7.84
N LYS A 268 -5.47 8.31 -7.29
CA LYS A 268 -6.77 8.94 -7.52
C LYS A 268 -7.07 9.15 -9.00
N LYS A 269 -6.09 9.61 -9.79
CA LYS A 269 -6.24 9.79 -11.23
C LYS A 269 -6.51 8.46 -11.95
N CYS A 270 -5.83 7.40 -11.56
CA CYS A 270 -6.06 6.06 -12.11
C CYS A 270 -7.46 5.51 -11.77
N ASP A 271 -7.96 5.80 -10.57
CA ASP A 271 -9.30 5.40 -10.14
C ASP A 271 -10.40 6.19 -10.87
N ASP A 272 -10.20 7.50 -11.05
CA ASP A 272 -11.16 8.40 -11.70
C ASP A 272 -11.18 8.19 -13.25
N ASP A 273 -10.03 7.99 -13.87
CA ASP A 273 -9.88 7.86 -15.33
C ASP A 273 -9.94 6.38 -15.78
N SER A 274 -11.10 5.73 -15.65
CA SER A 274 -11.30 4.35 -16.11
C SER A 274 -10.92 4.14 -17.59
N GLU A 275 -10.22 3.04 -17.89
CA GLU A 275 -9.72 2.62 -19.22
C GLU A 275 -10.73 2.81 -20.37
N THR A 276 -12.00 2.51 -20.11
CA THR A 276 -13.11 2.64 -21.07
C THR A 276 -13.37 4.09 -21.45
N SER A 277 -13.30 5.02 -20.49
CA SER A 277 -13.58 6.44 -20.71
C SER A 277 -12.48 7.12 -21.53
N ASN A 278 -11.23 6.72 -21.30
CA ASN A 278 -10.06 7.25 -22.02
C ASN A 278 -10.00 6.78 -23.47
N TRP A 279 -10.33 5.51 -23.75
CA TRP A 279 -10.41 5.01 -25.12
C TRP A 279 -11.55 5.68 -25.90
N ILE A 280 -12.72 5.84 -25.28
CA ILE A 280 -13.88 6.53 -25.87
C ILE A 280 -13.52 7.99 -26.20
N ALA A 281 -12.91 8.73 -25.27
CA ALA A 281 -12.54 10.13 -25.48
C ALA A 281 -11.48 10.33 -26.58
N ALA A 282 -10.58 9.35 -26.80
CA ALA A 282 -9.53 9.43 -27.81
C ALA A 282 -9.99 9.04 -29.22
N ASN A 283 -10.99 8.16 -29.35
CA ASN A 283 -11.36 7.53 -30.62
C ASN A 283 -12.79 7.86 -31.10
N THR A 284 -13.55 8.63 -30.33
CA THR A 284 -14.95 8.95 -30.65
C THR A 284 -15.24 10.46 -30.59
N LYS A 285 -16.25 10.91 -31.34
CA LYS A 285 -16.81 12.27 -31.30
C LYS A 285 -18.34 12.22 -31.28
N GLU A 286 -18.99 13.27 -30.79
CA GLU A 286 -20.46 13.35 -30.79
C GLU A 286 -21.02 13.87 -32.11
N CYS A 287 -22.17 13.35 -32.52
CA CYS A 287 -22.91 13.86 -33.68
C CYS A 287 -23.43 15.29 -33.38
N PRO A 288 -23.17 16.28 -34.25
CA PRO A 288 -23.58 17.67 -34.01
C PRO A 288 -25.10 17.91 -33.99
N LYS A 289 -25.90 16.93 -34.45
CA LYS A 289 -27.36 17.03 -34.53
C LYS A 289 -28.10 16.28 -33.42
N CYS A 290 -27.54 15.18 -32.91
CA CYS A 290 -28.22 14.32 -31.94
C CYS A 290 -27.36 13.90 -30.74
N ASN A 291 -26.11 14.35 -30.68
CA ASN A 291 -25.11 14.13 -29.63
C ASN A 291 -24.80 12.65 -29.34
N VAL A 292 -25.18 11.73 -30.23
CA VAL A 292 -24.77 10.33 -30.11
C VAL A 292 -23.28 10.23 -30.44
N THR A 293 -22.54 9.53 -29.59
CA THR A 293 -21.11 9.24 -29.73
C THR A 293 -20.86 8.32 -30.94
N ILE A 294 -19.90 8.71 -31.79
CA ILE A 294 -19.54 8.04 -33.05
C ILE A 294 -18.03 7.78 -33.04
N GLU A 295 -17.66 6.52 -33.21
CA GLU A 295 -16.27 6.07 -33.39
C GLU A 295 -15.77 6.33 -34.80
N LYS A 296 -14.49 6.70 -34.93
CA LYS A 296 -13.85 6.82 -36.24
C LYS A 296 -13.41 5.45 -36.75
N ASP A 297 -14.12 4.91 -37.73
CA ASP A 297 -13.88 3.58 -38.29
C ASP A 297 -13.10 3.57 -39.63
N GLY A 298 -12.32 4.64 -39.91
CA GLY A 298 -11.46 4.71 -41.10
C GLY A 298 -10.76 6.06 -41.34
N GLY A 299 -10.14 6.20 -42.52
CA GLY A 299 -9.40 7.40 -42.93
C GLY A 299 -10.24 8.55 -43.52
N CYS A 300 -11.53 8.31 -43.79
CA CYS A 300 -12.42 9.31 -44.38
C CYS A 300 -12.89 10.35 -43.35
N ASN A 301 -12.90 11.64 -43.71
CA ASN A 301 -13.43 12.71 -42.87
C ASN A 301 -14.93 13.00 -43.11
N HIS A 302 -15.56 12.32 -44.07
CA HIS A 302 -17.01 12.34 -44.25
C HIS A 302 -17.64 11.30 -43.34
N MET A 303 -18.46 11.74 -42.38
CA MET A 303 -19.06 10.88 -41.37
C MET A 303 -20.57 10.92 -41.46
N VAL A 304 -21.20 9.75 -41.36
CA VAL A 304 -22.66 9.61 -41.36
C VAL A 304 -23.08 9.09 -40.01
N CYS A 305 -23.98 9.81 -39.34
CA CYS A 305 -24.51 9.38 -38.05
C CYS A 305 -25.25 8.04 -38.19
N LYS A 306 -24.76 6.99 -37.50
CA LYS A 306 -25.36 5.65 -37.50
C LYS A 306 -26.71 5.57 -36.77
N ASN A 307 -27.15 6.64 -36.09
CA ASN A 307 -28.46 6.70 -35.45
C ASN A 307 -29.57 6.79 -36.52
N GLN A 308 -30.46 5.79 -36.53
CA GLN A 308 -31.55 5.64 -37.49
C GLN A 308 -32.49 6.85 -37.56
N ASN A 309 -32.63 7.59 -36.45
CA ASN A 309 -33.48 8.79 -36.36
C ASN A 309 -32.77 10.08 -36.77
N CYS A 310 -31.45 10.07 -36.95
CA CYS A 310 -30.65 11.26 -37.24
C CYS A 310 -30.08 11.24 -38.66
N LYS A 311 -29.34 10.18 -39.01
CA LYS A 311 -28.66 9.95 -40.30
C LYS A 311 -27.98 11.19 -40.89
N HIS A 312 -27.51 12.08 -40.04
CA HIS A 312 -26.90 13.33 -40.48
C HIS A 312 -25.47 13.08 -40.96
N ASP A 313 -25.18 13.56 -42.16
CA ASP A 313 -23.84 13.60 -42.74
C ASP A 313 -23.11 14.87 -42.29
N PHE A 314 -21.93 14.70 -41.71
CA PHE A 314 -21.11 15.79 -41.19
C PHE A 314 -19.61 15.53 -41.40
N CYS A 315 -18.81 16.58 -41.28
CA CYS A 315 -17.36 16.47 -41.38
C CYS A 315 -16.73 16.15 -40.02
N TRP A 316 -15.89 15.12 -39.97
CA TRP A 316 -15.14 14.73 -38.77
C TRP A 316 -14.24 15.84 -38.22
N VAL A 317 -13.76 16.73 -39.10
CA VAL A 317 -12.79 17.78 -38.76
C VAL A 317 -13.48 18.99 -38.12
N CYS A 318 -14.48 19.56 -38.79
CA CYS A 318 -15.14 20.80 -38.35
C CYS A 318 -16.48 20.60 -37.63
N LEU A 319 -17.00 19.37 -37.59
CA LEU A 319 -18.33 19.03 -37.06
C LEU A 319 -19.51 19.77 -37.73
N GLY A 320 -19.27 20.46 -38.85
CA GLY A 320 -20.31 21.06 -39.68
C GLY A 320 -20.95 20.04 -40.64
N SER A 321 -22.16 20.33 -41.13
CA SER A 321 -22.88 19.49 -42.10
C SER A 321 -22.03 19.23 -43.36
N TRP A 322 -22.15 18.03 -43.94
CA TRP A 322 -21.34 17.64 -45.09
C TRP A 322 -21.79 18.30 -46.39
N GLU A 323 -23.10 18.45 -46.62
CA GLU A 323 -23.71 18.97 -47.86
C GLU A 323 -23.06 20.25 -48.44
N PRO A 324 -22.66 21.25 -47.64
CA PRO A 324 -22.01 22.46 -48.15
C PRO A 324 -20.54 22.26 -48.58
N HIS A 325 -19.87 21.18 -48.16
CA HIS A 325 -18.47 20.91 -48.48
C HIS A 325 -18.26 20.70 -49.99
N GLY A 326 -17.46 21.57 -50.61
CA GLY A 326 -17.21 21.56 -52.06
C GLY A 326 -17.95 22.64 -52.85
N SER A 327 -18.83 23.41 -52.20
CA SER A 327 -19.45 24.60 -52.79
C SER A 327 -18.54 25.84 -52.72
N SER A 328 -18.63 26.75 -53.69
CA SER A 328 -17.76 27.95 -53.74
C SER A 328 -17.97 28.93 -52.57
N TRP A 329 -19.07 28.82 -51.83
CA TRP A 329 -19.44 29.71 -50.73
C TRP A 329 -19.16 29.12 -49.34
N TYR A 330 -19.04 27.79 -49.21
CA TYR A 330 -18.73 27.12 -47.95
C TYR A 330 -17.32 26.55 -47.96
N ASN A 331 -16.46 27.16 -47.17
CA ASN A 331 -15.09 26.73 -46.97
C ASN A 331 -14.97 26.14 -45.57
N CYS A 332 -15.00 24.81 -45.46
CA CYS A 332 -14.54 24.09 -44.25
C CYS A 332 -13.09 24.45 -43.87
N ASN A 333 -12.36 24.97 -44.86
CA ASN A 333 -10.99 25.44 -44.78
C ASN A 333 -10.90 26.98 -44.50
N ARG A 334 -12.02 27.72 -44.39
CA ARG A 334 -12.02 29.13 -43.94
C ARG A 334 -11.92 29.15 -42.42
N TYR A 335 -10.95 29.91 -41.95
CA TYR A 335 -10.43 29.88 -40.60
C TYR A 335 -11.04 31.06 -39.81
N ASP A 336 -11.91 30.78 -38.83
CA ASP A 336 -12.10 31.71 -37.71
C ASP A 336 -10.90 31.49 -36.79
N GLU A 337 -9.90 32.37 -36.94
CA GLU A 337 -8.51 32.08 -36.57
C GLU A 337 -8.31 31.88 -35.08
N ASP A 338 -9.17 32.43 -34.22
CA ASP A 338 -8.96 32.44 -32.79
C ASP A 338 -9.77 31.36 -32.07
N GLU A 339 -11.06 31.23 -32.38
CA GLU A 339 -11.95 30.28 -31.69
C GLU A 339 -11.77 28.84 -32.20
N ALA A 340 -11.60 28.67 -33.52
CA ALA A 340 -11.32 27.35 -34.10
C ALA A 340 -9.87 26.90 -33.90
N ARG A 341 -8.92 27.83 -33.70
CA ARG A 341 -7.57 27.52 -33.23
C ARG A 341 -7.59 27.15 -31.76
N ALA A 342 -8.23 27.95 -30.90
CA ALA A 342 -8.32 27.65 -29.48
C ALA A 342 -9.04 26.31 -29.21
N ALA A 343 -10.11 25.98 -29.94
CA ALA A 343 -10.79 24.69 -29.82
C ALA A 343 -9.96 23.52 -30.34
N ARG A 344 -9.24 23.68 -31.46
CA ARG A 344 -8.32 22.65 -31.99
C ARG A 344 -7.09 22.49 -31.11
N ASP A 345 -6.50 23.57 -30.64
CA ASP A 345 -5.35 23.58 -29.73
C ASP A 345 -5.76 23.01 -28.36
N ALA A 346 -6.96 23.32 -27.86
CA ALA A 346 -7.50 22.72 -26.65
C ALA A 346 -7.73 21.21 -26.83
N GLN A 347 -8.30 20.79 -27.96
CA GLN A 347 -8.51 19.38 -28.28
C GLN A 347 -7.19 18.62 -28.51
N GLU A 348 -6.23 19.21 -29.21
CA GLU A 348 -4.87 18.69 -29.42
C GLU A 348 -4.12 18.60 -28.08
N LYS A 349 -4.26 19.60 -27.21
CA LYS A 349 -3.67 19.62 -25.86
C LYS A 349 -4.33 18.59 -24.95
N LEU A 350 -5.65 18.40 -25.01
CA LEU A 350 -6.34 17.32 -24.30
C LEU A 350 -5.87 15.95 -24.78
N ARG A 351 -5.80 15.75 -26.11
CA ARG A 351 -5.29 14.50 -26.71
C ARG A 351 -3.82 14.26 -26.37
N SER A 352 -2.99 15.29 -26.37
CA SER A 352 -1.57 15.23 -25.99
C SER A 352 -1.40 14.93 -24.50
N THR A 353 -2.22 15.54 -23.63
CA THR A 353 -2.22 15.29 -22.19
C THR A 353 -2.68 13.87 -21.88
N LEU A 354 -3.71 13.37 -22.56
CA LEU A 354 -4.19 12.01 -22.45
C LEU A 354 -3.16 11.01 -22.99
N ALA A 355 -2.57 11.26 -24.15
CA ALA A 355 -1.50 10.42 -24.72
C ALA A 355 -0.29 10.36 -23.79
N ARG A 356 0.09 11.49 -23.18
CA ARG A 356 1.13 11.53 -22.13
C ARG A 356 0.71 10.67 -20.94
N TYR A 357 -0.50 10.84 -20.41
CA TYR A 357 -0.99 10.02 -19.30
C TYR A 357 -0.92 8.52 -19.62
N LEU A 358 -1.49 8.09 -20.75
CA LEU A 358 -1.48 6.70 -21.18
C LEU A 358 -0.06 6.15 -21.35
N HIS A 359 0.90 6.96 -21.81
CA HIS A 359 2.29 6.56 -21.95
C HIS A 359 2.91 6.14 -20.60
N TYR A 360 2.72 6.96 -19.55
CA TYR A 360 3.25 6.68 -18.21
C TYR A 360 2.42 5.62 -17.48
N TYR A 361 1.09 5.64 -17.66
CA TYR A 361 0.17 4.69 -17.07
C TYR A 361 0.42 3.26 -17.55
N ASN A 362 0.56 3.05 -18.86
CA ASN A 362 0.84 1.72 -19.41
C ASN A 362 2.13 1.13 -18.85
N ARG A 363 3.17 1.95 -18.64
CA ARG A 363 4.44 1.50 -18.05
C ARG A 363 4.32 1.20 -16.57
N TYR A 364 3.64 2.06 -15.82
CA TYR A 364 3.32 1.84 -14.41
C TYR A 364 2.58 0.49 -14.22
N ILE A 365 1.50 0.26 -14.96
CA ILE A 365 0.72 -0.97 -14.88
C ILE A 365 1.53 -2.18 -15.37
N ASN A 366 2.34 -2.03 -16.42
CA ASN A 366 3.19 -3.12 -16.90
C ASN A 366 4.19 -3.57 -15.81
N HIS A 367 4.92 -2.65 -15.18
CA HIS A 367 5.82 -3.01 -14.09
C HIS A 367 5.07 -3.56 -12.86
N MET A 368 3.87 -3.05 -12.55
CA MET A 368 3.03 -3.62 -11.49
C MET A 368 2.61 -5.06 -11.80
N GLN A 369 2.29 -5.38 -13.05
CA GLN A 369 1.98 -6.75 -13.48
C GLN A 369 3.22 -7.64 -13.46
N SER A 370 4.36 -7.17 -13.97
CA SER A 370 5.64 -7.88 -13.92
C SER A 370 6.06 -8.21 -12.49
N LEU A 371 5.93 -7.26 -11.57
CA LEU A 371 6.20 -7.49 -10.14
C LEU A 371 5.32 -8.62 -9.57
N LYS A 372 4.05 -8.73 -9.98
CA LYS A 372 3.18 -9.85 -9.56
C LYS A 372 3.67 -11.20 -10.10
N PHE A 373 4.27 -11.24 -11.29
CA PHE A 373 4.86 -12.46 -11.85
C PHE A 373 6.17 -12.81 -11.15
N GLU A 374 7.02 -11.83 -10.85
CA GLU A 374 8.28 -12.03 -10.14
C GLU A 374 8.07 -12.57 -8.72
N HIS A 375 7.00 -12.18 -8.02
CA HIS A 375 6.65 -12.80 -6.74
C HIS A 375 6.41 -14.31 -6.84
N LYS A 376 6.04 -14.84 -8.02
CA LYS A 376 5.93 -16.28 -8.23
C LYS A 376 7.29 -16.96 -8.38
N LEU A 377 8.34 -16.22 -8.74
CA LEU A 377 9.71 -16.76 -8.84
C LEU A 377 10.26 -17.21 -7.48
N TYR A 378 9.77 -16.68 -6.36
CA TYR A 378 10.18 -17.17 -5.04
C TYR A 378 9.96 -18.67 -4.86
N ALA A 379 8.87 -19.22 -5.41
CA ALA A 379 8.60 -20.66 -5.34
C ALA A 379 9.60 -21.46 -6.19
N ALA A 380 9.81 -21.05 -7.45
CA ALA A 380 10.75 -21.71 -8.36
C ALA A 380 12.21 -21.61 -7.86
N VAL A 381 12.61 -20.46 -7.32
CA VAL A 381 13.93 -20.27 -6.73
C VAL A 381 14.12 -21.11 -5.48
N LYS A 382 13.08 -21.29 -4.65
CA LYS A 382 13.17 -22.17 -3.49
C LYS A 382 13.45 -23.61 -3.90
N GLU A 383 12.73 -24.14 -4.89
CA GLU A 383 12.99 -25.47 -5.44
C GLU A 383 14.41 -25.57 -5.99
N LYS A 384 14.86 -24.56 -6.73
CA LYS A 384 16.24 -24.54 -7.26
C LYS A 384 17.31 -24.50 -6.18
N MET A 385 17.08 -23.76 -5.10
CA MET A 385 17.97 -23.72 -3.94
C MET A 385 18.07 -25.09 -3.27
N GLU A 386 16.95 -25.83 -3.17
CA GLU A 386 16.92 -27.20 -2.62
C GLU A 386 17.67 -28.18 -3.54
N GLU A 387 17.51 -28.08 -4.87
CA GLU A 387 18.31 -28.85 -5.84
C GLU A 387 19.82 -28.59 -5.68
N MET A 388 20.22 -27.32 -5.58
CA MET A 388 21.63 -26.95 -5.42
C MET A 388 22.22 -27.47 -4.10
N GLN A 389 21.41 -27.53 -3.03
CA GLN A 389 21.83 -28.10 -1.75
C GLN A 389 22.10 -29.61 -1.84
N GLN A 390 21.33 -30.33 -2.65
CA GLN A 390 21.57 -31.75 -2.91
C GLN A 390 22.89 -31.99 -3.67
N HIS A 391 23.38 -30.98 -4.41
CA HIS A 391 24.62 -31.02 -5.17
C HIS A 391 25.82 -30.39 -4.42
N ASN A 392 25.89 -30.60 -3.10
CA ASN A 392 26.99 -30.16 -2.21
C ASN A 392 27.13 -28.64 -1.99
N MET A 393 26.13 -27.81 -2.29
CA MET A 393 26.14 -26.40 -1.85
C MET A 393 25.53 -26.26 -0.45
N SER A 394 26.17 -25.47 0.42
CA SER A 394 25.61 -25.19 1.75
C SER A 394 24.39 -24.26 1.68
N TRP A 395 23.59 -24.25 2.76
CA TRP A 395 22.43 -23.35 2.89
C TRP A 395 22.79 -21.87 2.70
N ILE A 396 23.99 -21.45 3.15
CA ILE A 396 24.49 -20.08 3.01
C ILE A 396 24.79 -19.77 1.54
N GLU A 397 25.36 -20.73 0.82
CA GLU A 397 25.82 -20.53 -0.55
C GLU A 397 24.70 -20.43 -1.56
N VAL A 398 23.48 -20.88 -1.24
CA VAL A 398 22.30 -20.77 -2.12
C VAL A 398 21.45 -19.52 -1.85
N GLN A 399 21.69 -18.78 -0.76
CA GLN A 399 20.92 -17.57 -0.41
C GLN A 399 21.01 -16.46 -1.47
N PHE A 400 22.02 -16.48 -2.34
CA PHE A 400 22.17 -15.49 -3.41
C PHE A 400 20.99 -15.49 -4.39
N LEU A 401 20.32 -16.63 -4.60
CA LEU A 401 19.15 -16.71 -5.49
C LEU A 401 17.96 -15.98 -4.89
N LYS A 402 17.67 -16.20 -3.60
CA LYS A 402 16.64 -15.44 -2.89
C LYS A 402 16.95 -13.95 -2.92
N LYS A 403 18.20 -13.57 -2.62
CA LYS A 403 18.64 -12.18 -2.68
C LYS A 403 18.48 -11.57 -4.08
N ALA A 404 18.72 -12.35 -5.15
CA ALA A 404 18.52 -11.88 -6.51
C ALA A 404 17.05 -11.55 -6.80
N VAL A 405 16.12 -12.40 -6.36
CA VAL A 405 14.67 -12.14 -6.49
C VAL A 405 14.25 -10.96 -5.61
N ASP A 406 14.75 -10.85 -4.39
CA ASP A 406 14.48 -9.71 -3.50
C ASP A 406 14.87 -8.38 -4.17
N ILE A 407 16.06 -8.31 -4.77
CA ILE A 407 16.55 -7.13 -5.49
C ILE A 407 15.73 -6.88 -6.76
N LEU A 408 15.39 -7.94 -7.52
CA LEU A 408 14.56 -7.81 -8.72
C LEU A 408 13.21 -7.16 -8.40
N CYS A 409 12.51 -7.69 -7.39
CA CYS A 409 11.23 -7.14 -6.92
C CYS A 409 11.37 -5.68 -6.46
N GLN A 410 12.43 -5.35 -5.71
CA GLN A 410 12.70 -3.98 -5.28
C GLN A 410 12.95 -3.02 -6.46
N CYS A 411 13.69 -3.47 -7.48
CA CYS A 411 13.93 -2.69 -8.68
C CYS A 411 12.65 -2.46 -9.48
N ARG A 412 11.77 -3.47 -9.63
CA ARG A 412 10.45 -3.27 -10.27
C ARG A 412 9.55 -2.31 -9.51
N GLN A 413 9.48 -2.44 -8.18
CA GLN A 413 8.71 -1.52 -7.34
C GLN A 413 9.22 -0.09 -7.51
N THR A 414 10.55 0.09 -7.55
CA THR A 414 11.18 1.39 -7.79
C THR A 414 10.85 1.91 -9.20
N LEU A 415 11.05 1.10 -10.25
CA LEU A 415 10.74 1.46 -11.64
C LEU A 415 9.28 1.89 -11.82
N MET A 416 8.34 1.13 -11.25
CA MET A 416 6.93 1.52 -11.22
C MET A 416 6.76 2.95 -10.66
N CYS A 417 7.38 3.25 -9.53
CA CYS A 417 7.33 4.57 -8.89
C CYS A 417 8.09 5.66 -9.67
N THR A 418 9.16 5.32 -10.39
CA THR A 418 9.89 6.27 -11.25
C THR A 418 9.01 6.84 -12.35
N TYR A 419 8.08 6.05 -12.91
CA TYR A 419 7.15 6.53 -13.93
C TYR A 419 6.09 7.49 -13.37
N VAL A 420 5.67 7.30 -12.12
CA VAL A 420 4.78 8.25 -11.44
C VAL A 420 5.50 9.58 -11.19
N PHE A 421 6.74 9.52 -10.69
CA PHE A 421 7.59 10.69 -10.51
C PHE A 421 7.79 11.45 -11.84
N ALA A 422 8.18 10.73 -12.90
CA ALA A 422 8.41 11.29 -14.23
C ALA A 422 7.16 11.92 -14.86
N TYR A 423 5.97 11.35 -14.64
CA TYR A 423 4.73 11.90 -15.18
C TYR A 423 4.48 13.33 -14.71
N TYR A 424 4.66 13.59 -13.41
CA TYR A 424 4.46 14.93 -12.85
C TYR A 424 5.65 15.85 -13.05
N LEU A 425 6.82 15.34 -13.44
CA LEU A 425 8.03 16.14 -13.56
C LEU A 425 7.93 17.15 -14.71
N LYS A 426 8.32 18.39 -14.46
CA LYS A 426 8.62 19.36 -15.51
C LYS A 426 10.00 19.11 -16.06
N ARG A 427 10.13 19.19 -17.39
CA ARG A 427 11.40 18.95 -18.08
C ARG A 427 12.43 20.02 -17.68
N ASN A 428 13.60 19.58 -17.24
CA ASN A 428 14.76 20.41 -16.93
C ASN A 428 16.05 19.61 -17.22
N ASN A 429 17.23 20.16 -16.92
CA ASN A 429 18.48 19.45 -17.18
C ASN A 429 18.62 18.17 -16.34
N GLN A 430 18.15 18.19 -15.10
CA GLN A 430 18.20 17.04 -14.19
C GLN A 430 17.21 15.95 -14.61
N SER A 431 16.08 16.30 -15.23
CA SER A 431 15.12 15.30 -15.72
C SER A 431 15.71 14.44 -16.82
N LEU A 432 16.62 14.97 -17.65
CA LEU A 432 17.32 14.20 -18.69
C LEU A 432 18.26 13.16 -18.07
N ILE A 433 19.02 13.54 -17.05
CA ILE A 433 19.92 12.64 -16.31
C ILE A 433 19.10 11.55 -15.61
N PHE A 434 17.97 11.93 -15.01
CA PHE A 434 17.04 10.98 -14.41
C PHE A 434 16.50 9.98 -15.44
N GLU A 435 16.08 10.44 -16.63
CA GLU A 435 15.60 9.57 -17.72
C GLU A 435 16.67 8.58 -18.19
N GLU A 436 17.94 9.00 -18.25
CA GLU A 436 19.07 8.10 -18.56
C GLU A 436 19.29 7.05 -17.45
N ASN A 437 19.30 7.48 -16.18
CA ASN A 437 19.41 6.57 -15.04
C ASN A 437 18.25 5.57 -14.97
N GLN A 438 17.02 6.01 -15.31
CA GLN A 438 15.83 5.17 -15.38
C GLN A 438 15.98 4.08 -16.44
N LYS A 439 16.42 4.46 -17.65
CA LYS A 439 16.67 3.52 -18.75
C LYS A 439 17.73 2.48 -18.38
N ASP A 440 18.80 2.92 -17.74
CA ASP A 440 19.89 2.07 -17.24
C ASP A 440 19.39 1.01 -16.24
N LEU A 441 18.56 1.43 -15.27
CA LEU A 441 17.94 0.54 -14.30
C LEU A 441 16.96 -0.42 -14.96
N GLU A 442 16.12 0.05 -15.87
CA GLU A 442 15.14 -0.78 -16.57
C GLU A 442 15.85 -1.90 -17.36
N SER A 443 16.87 -1.56 -18.14
CA SER A 443 17.66 -2.54 -18.89
C SER A 443 18.35 -3.56 -17.98
N ALA A 444 18.93 -3.12 -16.86
CA ALA A 444 19.53 -4.01 -15.87
C ALA A 444 18.50 -4.95 -15.22
N THR A 445 17.29 -4.45 -14.97
CA THR A 445 16.18 -5.20 -14.37
C THR A 445 15.67 -6.26 -15.32
N GLU A 446 15.43 -5.94 -16.60
CA GLU A 446 15.01 -6.93 -17.60
C GLU A 446 16.07 -8.03 -17.79
N THR A 447 17.35 -7.64 -17.82
CA THR A 447 18.47 -8.59 -17.97
C THR A 447 18.57 -9.57 -16.79
N LEU A 448 18.21 -9.14 -15.58
CA LEU A 448 18.15 -10.00 -14.40
C LEU A 448 16.89 -10.89 -14.43
N SER A 449 15.73 -10.30 -14.76
CA SER A 449 14.45 -11.00 -14.87
C SER A 449 14.52 -12.15 -15.87
N GLU A 450 15.00 -11.86 -17.10
CA GLU A 450 15.14 -12.86 -18.16
C GLU A 450 16.07 -14.00 -17.75
N TYR A 451 17.20 -13.67 -17.11
CA TYR A 451 18.16 -14.68 -16.68
C TYR A 451 17.57 -15.63 -15.62
N LEU A 452 16.80 -15.09 -14.66
CA LEU A 452 16.15 -15.88 -13.63
C LEU A 452 14.99 -16.72 -14.17
N GLU A 453 14.29 -16.26 -15.20
CA GLU A 453 13.15 -16.97 -15.80
C GLU A 453 13.55 -18.06 -16.80
N ARG A 454 14.61 -17.85 -17.59
CA ARG A 454 14.93 -18.70 -18.75
C ARG A 454 16.31 -19.35 -18.68
N ASP A 455 17.31 -18.62 -18.21
CA ASP A 455 18.72 -19.00 -18.37
C ASP A 455 19.33 -19.67 -17.13
N ILE A 456 18.57 -19.83 -16.05
CA ILE A 456 19.01 -20.52 -14.82
C ILE A 456 19.13 -22.06 -14.99
N THR A 457 18.99 -22.56 -16.22
CA THR A 457 19.02 -23.98 -16.60
C THR A 457 20.43 -24.53 -16.86
N SER A 458 21.48 -23.71 -16.74
CA SER A 458 22.89 -24.14 -16.93
C SER A 458 23.29 -25.24 -15.93
N GLU A 459 24.04 -26.25 -16.40
CA GLU A 459 24.53 -27.35 -15.55
C GLU A 459 25.67 -26.91 -14.60
N ASN A 460 26.33 -25.78 -14.88
CA ASN A 460 27.45 -25.29 -14.06
C ASN A 460 26.98 -24.34 -12.94
N LEU A 461 26.87 -24.89 -11.72
CA LEU A 461 26.45 -24.16 -10.52
C LEU A 461 27.34 -22.95 -10.18
N ALA A 462 28.65 -23.02 -10.43
CA ALA A 462 29.58 -21.93 -10.15
C ALA A 462 29.35 -20.75 -11.11
N ASP A 463 29.06 -21.03 -12.37
CA ASP A 463 28.74 -20.03 -13.40
C ASP A 463 27.41 -19.33 -13.09
N ILE A 464 26.38 -20.09 -12.66
CA ILE A 464 25.11 -19.50 -12.22
C ILE A 464 25.34 -18.55 -11.05
N LYS A 465 26.08 -18.99 -10.02
CA LYS A 465 26.36 -18.16 -8.84
C LYS A 465 27.00 -16.83 -9.22
N GLN A 466 28.04 -16.86 -10.05
CA GLN A 466 28.73 -15.65 -10.49
C GLN A 466 27.81 -14.75 -11.32
N LYS A 467 27.15 -15.29 -12.35
CA LYS A 467 26.27 -14.52 -13.25
C LYS A 467 25.11 -13.86 -12.53
N VAL A 468 24.43 -14.57 -11.64
CA VAL A 468 23.32 -14.01 -10.85
C VAL A 468 23.84 -12.90 -9.94
N GLN A 469 24.97 -13.13 -9.25
CA GLN A 469 25.55 -12.13 -8.37
C GLN A 469 25.93 -10.84 -9.08
N ASP A 470 26.58 -10.95 -10.23
CA ASP A 470 26.98 -9.77 -11.01
C ASP A 470 25.75 -9.00 -11.51
N LYS A 471 24.73 -9.70 -12.02
CA LYS A 471 23.49 -9.09 -12.50
C LYS A 471 22.71 -8.38 -11.40
N TYR A 472 22.44 -9.02 -10.25
CA TYR A 472 21.67 -8.34 -9.20
C TYR A 472 22.47 -7.22 -8.53
N ARG A 473 23.79 -7.36 -8.37
CA ARG A 473 24.64 -6.27 -7.83
C ARG A 473 24.65 -5.07 -8.77
N TYR A 474 24.72 -5.30 -10.07
CA TYR A 474 24.63 -4.23 -11.06
C TYR A 474 23.26 -3.55 -11.02
N CYS A 475 22.19 -4.33 -10.95
CA CYS A 475 20.83 -3.82 -10.85
C CYS A 475 20.64 -2.93 -9.61
N GLU A 476 21.05 -3.41 -8.43
CA GLU A 476 20.99 -2.64 -7.18
C GLU A 476 21.86 -1.37 -7.24
N LYS A 477 23.04 -1.44 -7.87
CA LYS A 477 23.87 -0.26 -8.08
C LYS A 477 23.17 0.78 -8.95
N ARG A 478 22.53 0.38 -10.06
CA ARG A 478 21.77 1.29 -10.94
C ARG A 478 20.59 1.90 -10.20
N ARG A 479 19.88 1.11 -9.40
CA ARG A 479 18.78 1.56 -8.54
C ARG A 479 19.26 2.62 -7.56
N LYS A 480 20.37 2.36 -6.87
CA LYS A 480 20.95 3.30 -5.91
C LYS A 480 21.36 4.62 -6.59
N VAL A 481 22.04 4.57 -7.73
CA VAL A 481 22.43 5.78 -8.49
C VAL A 481 21.22 6.62 -8.87
N LEU A 482 20.13 5.98 -9.31
CA LEU A 482 18.88 6.67 -9.63
C LEU A 482 18.28 7.34 -8.39
N LEU A 483 18.18 6.62 -7.27
CA LEU A 483 17.58 7.13 -6.04
C LEU A 483 18.42 8.26 -5.43
N ASP A 484 19.74 8.08 -5.32
CA ASP A 484 20.67 9.09 -4.81
C ASP A 484 20.56 10.40 -5.62
N HIS A 485 20.43 10.31 -6.95
CA HIS A 485 20.23 11.48 -7.83
C HIS A 485 18.90 12.20 -7.57
N VAL A 486 17.81 11.45 -7.36
CA VAL A 486 16.51 12.05 -7.05
C VAL A 486 16.50 12.66 -5.65
N HIS A 487 17.12 12.02 -4.66
CA HIS A 487 17.24 12.51 -3.29
C HIS A 487 18.09 13.78 -3.21
N GLU A 488 19.24 13.82 -3.88
CA GLU A 488 20.05 15.03 -4.01
C GLU A 488 19.23 16.18 -4.64
N GLY A 489 18.40 15.85 -5.62
CA GLY A 489 17.50 16.83 -6.23
C GLY A 489 16.35 17.29 -5.32
N TYR A 490 15.93 16.49 -4.34
CA TYR A 490 15.00 16.95 -3.29
C TYR A 490 15.70 17.90 -2.31
N GLU A 491 16.95 17.60 -1.91
CA GLU A 491 17.71 18.46 -1.00
C GLU A 491 18.06 19.82 -1.61
N LYS A 492 18.26 19.86 -2.93
CA LYS A 492 18.66 21.06 -3.68
C LYS A 492 17.52 21.72 -4.45
N ASP A 493 16.28 21.28 -4.24
CA ASP A 493 15.07 21.80 -4.89
C ASP A 493 15.14 21.83 -6.43
N TRP A 494 15.67 20.78 -7.07
CA TRP A 494 15.77 20.68 -8.52
C TRP A 494 14.45 20.37 -9.22
N TRP A 495 13.50 19.77 -8.51
CA TRP A 495 12.30 19.17 -9.10
C TRP A 495 11.11 20.11 -9.07
N GLU A 496 10.62 20.48 -10.25
CA GLU A 496 9.34 21.18 -10.40
C GLU A 496 8.27 20.22 -10.93
N TYR A 497 7.05 20.36 -10.43
CA TYR A 497 5.93 19.49 -10.81
C TYR A 497 4.85 20.22 -11.61
N THR A 498 4.26 19.53 -12.58
CA THR A 498 3.02 19.96 -13.25
C THR A 498 1.83 19.71 -12.31
N ASN A 499 0.87 20.64 -12.30
CA ASN A 499 -0.26 20.62 -11.36
C ASN A 499 -1.19 19.41 -11.51
#